data_AF-A0A1E7FHK0-F1
#
_entry.id   AF-A0A1E7FHK0-F1
#
_cell.length_a   1.000
_cell.length_b   1.000
_cell.length_c   1.000
_cell.angle_alpha   90.00
_cell.angle_beta   90.00
_cell.angle_gamma   90.00
#
_symmetry.space_group_name_H-M   'P 1'
#
loop_
_entity.id
_entity.type
_entity.pdbx_description
1 polymer ?
#
loop_
_entity_poly.entity_id
_entity_poly.type
_entity_poly.pdbx_seq_one_letter_code
_entity_poly.pdbx_strand_id
1 'polypeptide(L)'
;MALNTAFRFVSSSASSIGRRYVAGPVARRSFGSTSATSMISKSEVTGLFSVWNDALATLNSDKVAQCYSKDAVLLPTVSDSPRAGTAAIKDYFDAHLLKKPQGRILKSWIKVGECGLWAQDNGIYEFTMGTTGDVVKARYTFVYALEDNGEWKIVHQHSSVMPEDEASGEHKFSYDYSQPYKMCTKSGHFFLWLKFKVEDIPLILVW
;
A
#
# COMPACT_ATOMS: atom_id res chain seq x y z
N MET A 1 -5.71 64.81 -75.88
CA MET A 1 -7.08 64.59 -75.36
C MET A 1 -6.96 63.53 -74.25
N ALA A 2 -6.93 63.88 -72.95
CA ALA A 2 -8.06 64.28 -72.10
C ALA A 2 -9.12 63.14 -72.06
N LEU A 3 -9.56 62.52 -70.95
CA LEU A 3 -9.81 62.91 -69.56
C LEU A 3 -10.15 61.60 -68.77
N ASN A 4 -9.63 61.38 -67.56
CA ASN A 4 -10.27 61.52 -66.23
C ASN A 4 -11.23 60.40 -65.74
N THR A 5 -10.91 59.92 -64.53
CA THR A 5 -11.82 59.70 -63.37
C THR A 5 -12.72 58.45 -63.34
N ALA A 6 -12.52 57.59 -62.33
CA ALA A 6 -13.38 57.52 -61.12
C ALA A 6 -13.24 56.17 -60.40
N PHE A 7 -12.78 56.21 -59.15
CA PHE A 7 -12.98 55.14 -58.17
C PHE A 7 -14.48 54.98 -57.90
N ARG A 8 -14.98 53.73 -57.91
CA ARG A 8 -16.27 53.38 -57.31
C ARG A 8 -16.08 52.23 -56.33
N PHE A 9 -16.32 52.56 -55.06
CA PHE A 9 -16.50 51.61 -53.97
C PHE A 9 -17.88 50.95 -54.14
N VAL A 10 -17.95 49.63 -54.22
CA VAL A 10 -19.20 48.88 -54.11
C VAL A 10 -19.22 48.18 -52.76
N SER A 11 -20.15 48.62 -51.92
CA SER A 11 -20.53 48.02 -50.64
C SER A 11 -21.24 46.69 -50.90
N SER A 12 -20.63 45.57 -50.47
CA SER A 12 -21.28 44.26 -50.41
C SER A 12 -21.83 44.04 -48.99
N SER A 13 -23.15 44.14 -48.85
CA SER A 13 -23.89 43.80 -47.64
C SER A 13 -23.77 42.31 -47.34
N ALA A 14 -23.15 41.94 -46.22
CA ALA A 14 -23.12 40.55 -45.74
C ALA A 14 -24.44 40.22 -45.03
N SER A 15 -25.26 39.36 -45.63
CA SER A 15 -26.42 38.76 -44.97
C SER A 15 -25.96 37.69 -43.97
N SER A 16 -26.15 37.96 -42.67
CA SER A 16 -25.96 37.00 -41.60
C SER A 16 -27.06 35.94 -41.63
N ILE A 17 -26.78 34.76 -42.21
CA ILE A 17 -27.64 33.58 -42.07
C ILE A 17 -27.39 33.00 -40.67
N GLY A 18 -28.27 33.34 -39.72
CA GLY A 18 -28.32 32.72 -38.42
C GLY A 18 -28.77 31.25 -38.53
N ARG A 19 -27.82 30.32 -38.49
CA ARG A 19 -28.12 28.88 -38.40
C ARG A 19 -28.57 28.57 -36.98
N ARG A 20 -29.89 28.49 -36.76
CA ARG A 20 -30.47 27.97 -35.52
C ARG A 20 -30.11 26.49 -35.39
N TYR A 21 -29.23 26.15 -34.45
CA TYR A 21 -29.06 24.76 -34.02
C TYR A 21 -30.28 24.39 -33.17
N VAL A 22 -31.20 23.63 -33.74
CA VAL A 22 -32.23 22.92 -32.97
C VAL A 22 -31.54 21.77 -32.24
N ALA A 23 -31.45 21.87 -30.91
CA ALA A 23 -31.02 20.77 -30.07
C ALA A 23 -32.07 19.65 -30.16
N GLY A 24 -31.73 18.56 -30.85
CA GLY A 24 -32.52 17.33 -30.81
C GLY A 24 -32.51 16.73 -29.40
N PRO A 25 -33.53 15.94 -29.02
CA PRO A 25 -33.56 15.31 -27.70
C PRO A 25 -32.36 14.38 -27.57
N VAL A 26 -31.43 14.73 -26.67
CA VAL A 26 -30.34 13.83 -26.27
C VAL A 26 -30.98 12.68 -25.51
N ALA A 27 -31.10 11.53 -26.16
CA ALA A 27 -31.56 10.32 -25.51
C ALA A 27 -30.64 10.04 -24.30
N ARG A 28 -31.19 10.23 -23.10
CA ARG A 28 -30.51 9.93 -21.85
C ARG A 28 -30.26 8.43 -21.85
N ARG A 29 -29.03 8.00 -22.15
CA ARG A 29 -28.63 6.60 -21.93
C ARG A 29 -28.87 6.31 -20.45
N SER A 30 -29.86 5.48 -20.17
CA SER A 30 -30.02 4.87 -18.87
C SER A 30 -28.75 4.06 -18.62
N PHE A 31 -27.92 4.51 -17.70
CA PHE A 31 -26.92 3.64 -17.12
C PHE A 31 -27.71 2.55 -16.42
N GLY A 32 -27.67 1.35 -17.00
CA GLY A 32 -28.31 0.18 -16.40
C GLY A 32 -27.94 0.12 -14.93
N SER A 33 -28.93 -0.15 -14.08
CA SER A 33 -28.72 -0.42 -12.67
C SER A 33 -27.69 -1.53 -12.53
N THR A 34 -26.42 -1.18 -12.36
CA THR A 34 -25.39 -2.11 -11.93
C THR A 34 -25.89 -2.68 -10.61
N SER A 35 -26.08 -4.00 -10.54
CA SER A 35 -26.40 -4.70 -9.32
C SER A 35 -25.50 -4.16 -8.21
N ALA A 36 -26.09 -3.65 -7.14
CA ALA A 36 -25.31 -3.13 -6.01
C ALA A 36 -24.53 -4.32 -5.44
N THR A 37 -23.24 -4.42 -5.77
CA THR A 37 -22.33 -5.33 -5.10
C THR A 37 -22.43 -4.97 -3.62
N SER A 38 -22.95 -5.90 -2.81
CA SER A 38 -23.05 -5.69 -1.37
C SER A 38 -21.65 -5.38 -0.85
N MET A 39 -21.51 -4.28 -0.10
CA MET A 39 -20.23 -3.93 0.52
C MET A 39 -19.72 -5.11 1.34
N ILE A 40 -18.41 -5.36 1.30
CA ILE A 40 -17.78 -6.39 2.12
C ILE A 40 -18.10 -6.13 3.60
N SER A 41 -18.56 -7.18 4.29
CA SER A 41 -18.81 -7.13 5.73
C SER A 41 -17.50 -7.26 6.52
N LYS A 42 -17.51 -6.81 7.78
CA LYS A 42 -16.36 -7.00 8.68
C LYS A 42 -15.99 -8.48 8.85
N SER A 43 -16.97 -9.38 8.85
CA SER A 43 -16.74 -10.83 8.95
C SER A 43 -15.99 -11.36 7.72
N GLU A 44 -16.34 -10.89 6.53
CA GLU A 44 -15.65 -11.27 5.30
C GLU A 44 -14.22 -10.71 5.28
N VAL A 45 -14.00 -9.49 5.78
CA VAL A 45 -12.63 -8.94 5.94
C VAL A 45 -11.79 -9.78 6.89
N THR A 46 -12.33 -10.24 8.03
CA THR A 46 -11.63 -11.19 8.90
C THR A 46 -11.31 -12.50 8.17
N GLY A 47 -12.21 -12.97 7.30
CA GLY A 47 -11.99 -14.15 6.47
C GLY A 47 -10.80 -14.03 5.51
N LEU A 48 -10.46 -12.83 5.06
CA LEU A 48 -9.27 -12.60 4.22
C LEU A 48 -7.96 -12.93 4.95
N PHE A 49 -7.90 -12.72 6.26
CA PHE A 49 -6.76 -13.17 7.07
C PHE A 49 -6.64 -14.69 7.05
N SER A 50 -7.76 -15.42 7.18
CA SER A 50 -7.76 -16.88 7.13
C SER A 50 -7.22 -17.40 5.79
N VAL A 51 -7.65 -16.81 4.67
CA VAL A 51 -7.13 -17.16 3.33
C VAL A 51 -5.60 -17.01 3.26
N TRP A 52 -5.07 -15.89 3.76
CA TRP A 52 -3.62 -15.65 3.80
C TRP A 52 -2.90 -16.61 4.76
N ASN A 53 -3.47 -16.88 5.93
CA ASN A 53 -2.89 -17.78 6.93
C ASN A 53 -2.90 -19.25 6.48
N ASP A 54 -3.94 -19.67 5.76
CA ASP A 54 -4.01 -20.98 5.10
C ASP A 54 -2.95 -21.10 4.00
N ALA A 55 -2.69 -20.01 3.26
CA ALA A 55 -1.60 -19.99 2.30
C ALA A 55 -0.23 -20.21 2.97
N LEU A 56 0.01 -19.63 4.17
CA LEU A 56 1.22 -19.93 4.95
C LEU A 56 1.31 -21.42 5.30
N ALA A 57 0.19 -22.04 5.66
CA ALA A 57 0.15 -23.47 6.04
C ALA A 57 0.57 -24.40 4.88
N THR A 58 0.44 -23.95 3.63
CA THR A 58 0.90 -24.71 2.46
C THR A 58 2.41 -24.78 2.31
N LEU A 59 3.17 -23.94 3.04
CA LEU A 59 4.61 -23.78 2.91
C LEU A 59 5.08 -23.47 1.48
N ASN A 60 4.20 -22.91 0.66
CA ASN A 60 4.46 -22.52 -0.72
C ASN A 60 4.38 -21.00 -0.84
N SER A 61 5.53 -20.36 -1.07
CA SER A 61 5.64 -18.90 -1.19
C SER A 61 4.89 -18.33 -2.38
N ASP A 62 4.71 -19.08 -3.47
CA ASP A 62 3.89 -18.64 -4.61
C ASP A 62 2.43 -18.51 -4.21
N LYS A 63 1.91 -19.43 -3.39
CA LYS A 63 0.53 -19.36 -2.89
C LYS A 63 0.34 -18.17 -1.95
N VAL A 64 1.34 -17.88 -1.10
CA VAL A 64 1.30 -16.71 -0.23
C VAL A 64 1.36 -15.43 -1.06
N ALA A 65 2.26 -15.35 -2.04
CA ALA A 65 2.41 -14.19 -2.92
C ALA A 65 1.14 -13.94 -3.76
N GLN A 66 0.37 -14.98 -4.11
CA GLN A 66 -0.93 -14.84 -4.81
C GLN A 66 -2.01 -14.14 -3.98
N CYS A 67 -1.87 -14.05 -2.65
CA CYS A 67 -2.77 -13.26 -1.81
C CYS A 67 -2.55 -11.75 -1.96
N TYR A 68 -1.42 -11.34 -2.55
CA TYR A 68 -1.06 -9.93 -2.73
C TYR A 68 -1.37 -9.46 -4.15
N SER A 69 -1.67 -8.17 -4.26
CA SER A 69 -1.72 -7.47 -5.55
C SER A 69 -0.31 -7.35 -6.14
N LYS A 70 -0.22 -7.13 -7.45
CA LYS A 70 1.06 -7.10 -8.18
C LYS A 70 2.00 -5.99 -7.72
N ASP A 71 1.46 -4.88 -7.23
CA ASP A 71 2.14 -3.69 -6.74
C ASP A 71 2.12 -3.57 -5.21
N ALA A 72 1.76 -4.65 -4.51
CA ALA A 72 1.69 -4.64 -3.05
C ALA A 72 3.03 -4.30 -2.39
N VAL A 73 2.95 -3.67 -1.21
CA VAL A 73 4.11 -3.42 -0.35
C VAL A 73 3.95 -4.13 0.98
N LEU A 74 4.92 -4.98 1.30
CA LEU A 74 5.08 -5.64 2.59
C LEU A 74 6.23 -5.00 3.38
N LEU A 75 5.93 -4.56 4.60
CA LEU A 75 6.86 -4.18 5.64
C LEU A 75 6.90 -5.30 6.69
N PRO A 76 7.83 -6.26 6.56
CA PRO A 76 7.83 -7.47 7.39
C PRO A 76 8.45 -7.24 8.76
N THR A 77 8.16 -8.15 9.69
CA THR A 77 8.62 -8.10 11.09
C THR A 77 10.13 -8.24 11.25
N VAL A 78 10.78 -9.09 10.43
CA VAL A 78 12.16 -9.56 10.65
C VAL A 78 13.12 -9.16 9.52
N SER A 79 12.82 -8.07 8.81
CA SER A 79 13.67 -7.56 7.73
C SER A 79 13.53 -6.06 7.61
N ASP A 80 14.64 -5.33 7.68
CA ASP A 80 14.70 -3.88 7.48
C ASP A 80 14.37 -3.45 6.05
N SER A 81 14.45 -4.38 5.10
CA SER A 81 14.15 -4.13 3.69
C SER A 81 12.65 -4.30 3.40
N PRO A 82 11.96 -3.23 2.92
CA PRO A 82 10.61 -3.33 2.36
C PRO A 82 10.57 -4.28 1.17
N ARG A 83 9.44 -4.98 0.99
CA ARG A 83 9.21 -5.92 -0.12
C ARG A 83 8.12 -5.37 -1.01
N ALA A 84 8.51 -4.80 -2.15
CA ALA A 84 7.60 -4.24 -3.13
C ALA A 84 7.44 -5.20 -4.32
N GLY A 85 6.19 -5.56 -4.62
CA GLY A 85 5.82 -6.45 -5.71
C GLY A 85 6.06 -7.94 -5.43
N THR A 86 5.49 -8.76 -6.31
CA THR A 86 5.38 -10.22 -6.13
C THR A 86 6.72 -10.91 -5.89
N ALA A 87 7.76 -10.57 -6.64
CA ALA A 87 9.07 -11.24 -6.53
C ALA A 87 9.73 -11.00 -5.16
N ALA A 88 9.73 -9.77 -4.67
CA ALA A 88 10.32 -9.43 -3.37
C ALA A 88 9.51 -10.00 -2.20
N ILE A 89 8.19 -10.05 -2.33
CA ILE A 89 7.31 -10.68 -1.33
C ILE A 89 7.55 -12.18 -1.27
N LYS A 90 7.63 -12.84 -2.44
CA LYS A 90 7.92 -14.28 -2.52
C LYS A 90 9.26 -14.61 -1.88
N ASP A 91 10.32 -13.86 -2.20
CA ASP A 91 11.67 -14.02 -1.62
C ASP A 91 11.63 -13.99 -0.08
N TYR A 92 10.90 -13.04 0.50
CA TYR A 92 10.72 -12.99 1.95
C TYR A 92 10.04 -14.26 2.50
N PHE A 93 8.99 -14.74 1.83
CA PHE A 93 8.26 -15.93 2.27
C PHE A 93 9.01 -17.24 2.00
N ASP A 94 9.91 -17.31 1.01
CA ASP A 94 10.79 -18.47 0.80
C ASP A 94 11.59 -18.78 2.07
N ALA A 95 12.11 -17.74 2.74
CA ALA A 95 12.81 -17.89 4.02
C ALA A 95 11.86 -18.02 5.22
N HIS A 96 10.80 -17.20 5.27
CA HIS A 96 9.91 -17.14 6.43
C HIS A 96 9.13 -18.44 6.65
N LEU A 97 8.69 -19.09 5.57
CA LEU A 97 7.90 -20.33 5.63
C LEU A 97 8.68 -21.53 6.17
N LEU A 98 10.02 -21.49 6.15
CA LEU A 98 10.84 -22.53 6.78
C LEU A 98 10.56 -22.66 8.29
N LYS A 99 10.09 -21.59 8.94
CA LYS A 99 9.70 -21.56 10.36
C LYS A 99 8.33 -22.18 10.63
N LYS A 100 7.60 -22.56 9.57
CA LYS A 100 6.21 -23.06 9.61
C LYS A 100 5.28 -22.15 10.45
N PRO A 101 5.24 -20.83 10.17
CA PRO A 101 4.50 -19.88 10.99
C PRO A 101 2.99 -20.10 10.83
N GLN A 102 2.25 -20.07 11.94
CA GLN A 102 0.79 -20.09 11.95
C GLN A 102 0.25 -18.99 12.85
N GLY A 103 -0.57 -18.11 12.28
CA GLY A 103 -1.05 -16.89 12.91
C GLY A 103 -2.43 -17.03 13.54
N ARG A 104 -2.67 -16.25 14.60
CA ARG A 104 -4.01 -16.04 15.19
C ARG A 104 -4.22 -14.58 15.56
N ILE A 105 -5.33 -13.99 15.11
CA ILE A 105 -5.73 -12.64 15.50
C ILE A 105 -6.19 -12.64 16.96
N LEU A 106 -5.66 -11.72 17.76
CA LEU A 106 -6.04 -11.49 19.16
C LEU A 106 -7.00 -10.31 19.30
N LYS A 107 -6.75 -9.24 18.54
CA LYS A 107 -7.59 -8.03 18.48
C LYS A 107 -7.57 -7.47 17.07
N SER A 108 -8.71 -6.98 16.60
CA SER A 108 -8.90 -6.46 15.25
C SER A 108 -9.79 -5.22 15.26
N TRP A 109 -9.43 -4.25 14.43
CA TRP A 109 -10.16 -3.00 14.17
C TRP A 109 -10.31 -2.83 12.67
N ILE A 110 -11.52 -3.16 12.18
CA ILE A 110 -11.82 -3.19 10.77
C ILE A 110 -12.52 -1.89 10.33
N LYS A 111 -12.00 -1.32 9.25
CA LYS A 111 -12.61 -0.23 8.49
C LYS A 111 -12.89 -0.70 7.06
N VAL A 112 -14.11 -0.54 6.61
CA VAL A 112 -14.51 -0.77 5.21
C VAL A 112 -14.65 0.59 4.54
N GLY A 113 -14.14 0.73 3.32
CA GLY A 113 -14.29 1.93 2.52
C GLY A 113 -15.75 2.20 2.14
N GLU A 114 -16.11 3.46 1.95
CA GLU A 114 -17.50 3.86 1.63
C GLU A 114 -18.03 3.24 0.33
N CYS A 115 -17.15 2.97 -0.64
CA CYS A 115 -17.49 2.29 -1.89
C CYS A 115 -17.51 0.76 -1.77
N GLY A 116 -17.11 0.19 -0.63
CA GLY A 116 -17.04 -1.26 -0.43
C GLY A 116 -15.93 -1.99 -1.21
N LEU A 117 -15.09 -1.28 -1.96
CA LEU A 117 -14.04 -1.86 -2.83
C LEU A 117 -12.66 -1.94 -2.16
N TRP A 118 -12.54 -1.44 -0.94
CA TRP A 118 -11.33 -1.58 -0.13
C TRP A 118 -11.70 -1.76 1.35
N ALA A 119 -10.81 -2.41 2.08
CA ALA A 119 -10.94 -2.59 3.52
C ALA A 119 -9.57 -2.55 4.20
N GLN A 120 -9.56 -2.23 5.48
CA GLN A 120 -8.38 -2.25 6.32
C GLN A 120 -8.69 -3.02 7.58
N ASP A 121 -7.80 -3.93 7.96
CA ASP A 121 -7.81 -4.60 9.25
C ASP A 121 -6.50 -4.31 9.97
N ASN A 122 -6.60 -3.66 11.13
CA ASN A 122 -5.46 -3.40 12.01
C ASN A 122 -5.64 -4.17 13.28
N GLY A 123 -4.55 -4.63 13.89
CA GLY A 123 -4.70 -5.41 15.09
C GLY A 123 -3.43 -5.87 15.73
N ILE A 124 -3.64 -6.84 16.61
CA ILE A 124 -2.60 -7.61 17.26
C ILE A 124 -2.87 -9.07 16.90
N TYR A 125 -1.85 -9.74 16.42
CA TYR A 125 -1.85 -11.18 16.23
C TYR A 125 -0.68 -11.81 16.96
N GLU A 126 -0.67 -13.13 17.01
CA GLU A 126 0.51 -13.89 17.38
C GLU A 126 0.77 -14.97 16.35
N PHE A 127 2.04 -15.34 16.18
CA PHE A 127 2.47 -16.48 15.38
C PHE A 127 3.08 -17.54 16.27
N THR A 128 2.64 -18.78 16.09
CA THR A 128 3.35 -19.95 16.58
C THR A 128 4.28 -20.46 15.48
N MET A 129 5.57 -20.59 15.80
CA MET A 129 6.57 -21.13 14.89
C MET A 129 6.56 -22.65 14.97
N GLY A 130 6.10 -23.35 13.92
CA GLY A 130 5.97 -24.80 13.94
C GLY A 130 7.30 -25.57 14.08
N THR A 131 8.45 -24.92 13.87
CA THR A 131 9.76 -25.56 14.07
C THR A 131 10.24 -25.55 15.51
N THR A 132 9.88 -24.55 16.31
CA THR A 132 10.39 -24.36 17.68
C THR A 132 9.30 -24.39 18.75
N GLY A 133 8.05 -24.11 18.37
CA GLY A 133 6.93 -23.88 19.29
C GLY A 133 6.87 -22.45 19.84
N ASP A 134 7.83 -21.59 19.47
CA ASP A 134 7.86 -20.20 19.96
C ASP A 134 6.62 -19.43 19.52
N VAL A 135 6.12 -18.57 20.41
CA VAL A 135 4.98 -17.70 20.15
C VAL A 135 5.46 -16.25 20.14
N VAL A 136 5.29 -15.58 19.00
CA VAL A 136 5.67 -14.18 18.83
C VAL A 136 4.43 -13.33 18.63
N LYS A 137 4.24 -12.34 19.50
CA LYS A 137 3.15 -11.36 19.39
C LYS A 137 3.61 -10.17 18.56
N ALA A 138 2.74 -9.67 17.70
CA ALA A 138 3.04 -8.55 16.82
C ALA A 138 1.79 -7.72 16.50
N ARG A 139 2.02 -6.47 16.14
CA ARG A 139 1.02 -5.56 15.58
C ARG A 139 0.97 -5.75 14.08
N TYR A 140 -0.21 -5.60 13.49
CA TYR A 140 -0.38 -5.70 12.06
C TYR A 140 -1.30 -4.63 11.49
N THR A 141 -1.08 -4.34 10.22
CA THR A 141 -2.03 -3.68 9.32
C THR A 141 -2.09 -4.48 8.03
N PHE A 142 -3.28 -4.92 7.65
CA PHE A 142 -3.59 -5.36 6.29
C PHE A 142 -4.50 -4.32 5.63
N VAL A 143 -4.16 -3.92 4.42
CA VAL A 143 -5.03 -3.16 3.52
C VAL A 143 -5.35 -4.07 2.35
N TYR A 144 -6.65 -4.21 2.08
CA TYR A 144 -7.19 -5.03 1.02
C TYR A 144 -7.90 -4.16 -0.02
N ALA A 145 -7.81 -4.55 -1.28
CA ALA A 145 -8.59 -3.98 -2.38
C ALA A 145 -9.22 -5.11 -3.20
N LEU A 146 -10.41 -4.84 -3.75
CA LEU A 146 -11.06 -5.68 -4.73
C LEU A 146 -10.46 -5.39 -6.11
N GLU A 147 -9.88 -6.39 -6.76
CA GLU A 147 -9.40 -6.28 -8.14
C GLU A 147 -10.55 -6.44 -9.16
N ASP A 148 -10.33 -6.03 -10.41
CA ASP A 148 -11.33 -6.09 -11.49
C ASP A 148 -11.83 -7.50 -11.80
N ASN A 149 -11.04 -8.53 -11.47
CA ASN A 149 -11.42 -9.94 -11.59
C ASN A 149 -12.35 -10.43 -10.46
N GLY A 150 -12.68 -9.57 -9.49
CA GLY A 150 -13.50 -9.88 -8.33
C GLY A 150 -12.74 -10.53 -7.16
N GLU A 151 -11.41 -10.61 -7.22
CA GLU A 151 -10.59 -11.15 -6.14
C GLU A 151 -10.17 -10.05 -5.15
N TRP A 152 -10.27 -10.36 -3.85
CA TRP A 152 -9.70 -9.52 -2.80
C TRP A 152 -8.21 -9.81 -2.66
N LYS A 153 -7.38 -8.76 -2.75
CA LYS A 153 -5.92 -8.86 -2.61
C LYS A 153 -5.41 -7.93 -1.52
N ILE A 154 -4.30 -8.33 -0.90
CA ILE A 154 -3.52 -7.46 -0.01
C ILE A 154 -2.76 -6.45 -0.89
N VAL A 155 -3.00 -5.16 -0.66
CA VAL A 155 -2.26 -4.05 -1.30
C VAL A 155 -1.17 -3.50 -0.39
N HIS A 156 -1.35 -3.61 0.92
CA HIS A 156 -0.34 -3.25 1.89
C HIS A 156 -0.39 -4.17 3.10
N GLN A 157 0.78 -4.60 3.56
CA GLN A 157 0.92 -5.25 4.85
C GLN A 157 2.06 -4.61 5.63
N HIS A 158 1.79 -4.27 6.89
CA HIS A 158 2.83 -3.91 7.84
C HIS A 158 2.71 -4.85 9.04
N SER A 159 3.82 -5.48 9.41
CA SER A 159 3.96 -6.24 10.64
C SER A 159 5.13 -5.74 11.46
N SER A 160 4.92 -5.61 12.77
CA SER A 160 5.99 -5.24 13.71
C SER A 160 5.80 -5.96 15.02
N VAL A 161 6.90 -6.42 15.60
CA VAL A 161 6.95 -6.94 16.96
C VAL A 161 6.40 -5.93 17.97
N MET A 162 6.01 -6.44 19.14
CA MET A 162 5.61 -5.59 20.25
C MET A 162 6.82 -4.76 20.73
N PRO A 163 6.71 -3.42 20.75
CA PRO A 163 7.87 -2.56 20.94
C PRO A 163 8.47 -2.65 22.35
N GLU A 164 7.62 -2.89 23.36
CA GLU A 164 8.06 -3.03 24.75
C GLU A 164 8.68 -4.41 25.02
N ASP A 165 8.18 -5.46 24.35
CA ASP A 165 8.75 -6.80 24.48
C ASP A 165 10.18 -6.83 23.90
N GLU A 166 10.40 -6.17 22.75
CA GLU A 166 11.76 -5.99 22.19
C GLU A 166 12.67 -5.15 23.09
N ALA A 167 12.13 -4.11 23.74
CA ALA A 167 12.89 -3.28 24.66
C ALA A 167 13.22 -3.99 25.99
N SER A 168 12.53 -5.11 26.29
CA SER A 168 12.71 -5.90 27.51
C SER A 168 13.67 -7.09 27.34
N GLY A 169 14.04 -7.43 26.10
CA GLY A 169 15.24 -8.23 25.84
C GLY A 169 16.45 -7.51 26.45
N GLU A 170 17.42 -8.25 26.98
CA GLU A 170 18.57 -7.75 27.77
C GLU A 170 19.58 -6.89 26.98
N HIS A 171 19.12 -5.92 26.20
CA HIS A 171 19.88 -4.77 25.78
C HIS A 171 19.20 -3.52 26.35
N LYS A 172 19.64 -3.11 27.54
CA LYS A 172 19.42 -1.76 28.03
C LYS A 172 20.06 -0.78 27.04
N PHE A 173 19.33 -0.35 26.02
CA PHE A 173 19.57 0.95 25.41
C PHE A 173 19.12 1.98 26.44
N SER A 174 20.01 2.31 27.37
CA SER A 174 19.84 3.51 28.19
C SER A 174 19.96 4.71 27.26
N TYR A 175 18.83 5.27 26.84
CA TYR A 175 18.84 6.61 26.28
C TYR A 175 19.18 7.58 27.40
N ASP A 176 20.40 8.12 27.35
CA ASP A 176 20.80 9.23 28.21
C ASP A 176 20.10 10.51 27.73
N TYR A 177 18.94 10.81 28.33
CA TYR A 177 18.20 12.04 28.10
C TYR A 177 18.89 13.29 28.70
N SER A 178 20.06 13.17 29.34
CA SER A 178 20.78 14.30 29.94
C SER A 178 21.73 15.04 28.98
N GLN A 179 21.97 14.49 27.77
CA GLN A 179 22.74 15.18 26.73
C GLN A 179 21.96 16.42 26.24
N PRO A 180 22.48 17.65 26.39
CA PRO A 180 21.78 18.84 25.95
C PRO A 180 21.66 18.82 24.42
N TYR A 181 20.43 18.74 23.92
CA TYR A 181 20.12 18.97 22.52
C TYR A 181 20.64 20.35 22.11
N LYS A 182 21.71 20.39 21.32
CA LYS A 182 22.11 21.61 20.64
C LYS A 182 21.14 21.85 19.48
N MET A 183 20.06 22.59 19.76
CA MET A 183 19.29 23.24 18.71
C MET A 183 20.20 24.25 18.01
N CYS A 184 20.75 23.87 16.86
CA CYS A 184 21.45 24.79 15.99
C CYS A 184 20.42 25.41 15.04
N THR A 185 19.92 26.59 15.38
CA THR A 185 19.17 27.43 14.45
C THR A 185 20.17 28.29 13.65
N LYS A 186 20.34 27.98 12.36
CA LYS A 186 20.66 28.97 11.33
C LYS A 186 20.45 28.41 9.92
N SER A 187 19.51 29.05 9.20
CA SER A 187 19.18 28.97 7.77
C SER A 187 18.95 27.58 7.18
N GLY A 188 17.66 27.29 6.95
CA GLY A 188 17.16 25.98 6.55
C GLY A 188 17.67 25.50 5.19
N HIS A 189 18.24 24.31 5.19
CA HIS A 189 18.15 23.25 4.18
C HIS A 189 18.59 21.95 4.89
N PHE A 190 17.67 21.01 5.08
CA PHE A 190 17.95 19.74 5.76
C PHE A 190 18.58 18.75 4.77
N PHE A 191 19.86 18.47 4.94
CA PHE A 191 20.50 17.27 4.37
C PHE A 191 20.99 16.40 5.53
N LEU A 192 20.30 15.30 5.78
CA LEU A 192 20.73 14.28 6.73
C LEU A 192 21.78 13.40 6.04
N TRP A 193 23.06 13.68 6.24
CA TRP A 193 24.14 12.74 5.95
C TRP A 193 24.51 12.01 7.24
N LEU A 194 24.07 10.75 7.38
CA LEU A 194 24.63 9.84 8.35
C LEU A 194 26.01 9.37 7.85
N LYS A 195 27.09 9.94 8.39
CA LYS A 195 28.40 9.27 8.35
C LYS A 195 28.44 8.26 9.50
N PHE A 196 28.30 6.98 9.17
CA PHE A 196 28.65 5.90 10.08
C PHE A 196 30.17 5.73 10.09
N LYS A 197 30.77 5.79 11.28
CA LYS A 197 32.12 5.30 11.53
C LYS A 197 31.95 3.81 11.86
N VAL A 198 32.35 2.94 10.94
CA VAL A 198 32.46 1.51 11.21
C VAL A 198 33.78 1.32 11.94
N GLU A 199 33.72 1.11 13.25
CA GLU A 199 34.86 0.61 14.02
C GLU A 199 34.57 -0.87 14.37
N ASP A 200 35.40 -1.72 13.76
CA ASP A 200 35.87 -3.05 14.17
C ASP A 200 34.88 -4.18 14.48
N ILE A 201 34.63 -5.02 13.46
CA ILE A 201 34.25 -6.43 13.63
C ILE A 201 35.23 -7.28 12.80
N PRO A 202 35.93 -8.28 13.38
CA PRO A 202 36.86 -9.10 12.62
C PRO A 202 36.10 -10.05 11.67
N LEU A 203 36.52 -10.04 10.40
CA LEU A 203 36.12 -10.96 9.35
C LEU A 203 36.53 -12.39 9.71
N ILE A 204 35.56 -13.31 9.79
CA ILE A 204 35.80 -14.74 9.65
C ILE A 204 35.51 -15.10 8.19
N LEU A 205 36.58 -15.27 7.42
CA LEU A 205 36.60 -15.90 6.10
C LEU A 205 36.47 -17.42 6.28
N VAL A 206 35.54 -18.05 5.57
CA VAL A 206 35.55 -19.49 5.32
C VAL A 206 35.63 -19.67 3.80
N TRP A 207 36.60 -20.50 3.40
CA TRP A 207 37.10 -20.71 2.03
C TRP A 207 36.06 -21.28 1.06
#